data_AF-A0A412KHQ9-F1
#
_entry.id   AF-A0A412KHQ9-F1
#
_cell.length_a   1.000
_cell.length_b   1.000
_cell.length_c   1.000
_cell.angle_alpha   90.00
_cell.angle_beta   90.00
_cell.angle_gamma   90.00
#
_symmetry.space_group_name_H-M   'P 1'
#
loop_
_entity.id
_entity.type
_entity.pdbx_description
1 polymer ?
#
loop_
_entity_poly.entity_id
_entity_poly.type
_entity_poly.pdbx_seq_one_letter_code
_entity_poly.pdbx_strand_id
1 'polypeptide(L)'
;MKIILQKLGVMTPLKPTKFYMDYQTMQKEDEKSINKNEDSAEESKKVWSEADNGYYILAVQCVDGNTVFANTYFGNGIEGKEDTANVLAYIDKDGIQMLEITRIIDQISETGKVWEMLSLEKIVDAVKKKFAMVITEAKIEVEEFQFSYMTEAISDTTYCLIPVWFCNYKQIEKDGSSRMCQMIINAETGEEVLYELY
;
A
#
# COMPACT_ATOMS: atom_id res chain seq x y z
N MET A 1 -8.03 11.68 -15.21
CA MET A 1 -6.81 11.28 -14.47
C MET A 1 -5.63 10.94 -15.36
N LYS A 2 -5.64 9.85 -16.16
CA LYS A 2 -4.48 9.41 -16.98
C LYS A 2 -3.79 10.52 -17.79
N ILE A 3 -4.57 11.32 -18.54
CA ILE A 3 -4.03 12.43 -19.35
C ILE A 3 -3.35 13.50 -18.48
N ILE A 4 -3.88 13.77 -17.29
CA ILE A 4 -3.35 14.77 -16.37
C ILE A 4 -2.02 14.28 -15.79
N LEU A 5 -1.97 13.03 -15.34
CA LEU A 5 -0.74 12.39 -14.86
C LEU A 5 0.37 12.41 -15.92
N GLN A 6 0.04 12.10 -17.18
CA GLN A 6 1.00 12.16 -18.29
C GLN A 6 1.50 13.59 -18.55
N LYS A 7 0.62 14.61 -18.46
CA LYS A 7 1.03 16.02 -18.57
C LYS A 7 1.94 16.46 -17.43
N LEU A 8 1.85 15.81 -16.27
CA LEU A 8 2.71 16.03 -15.10
C LEU A 8 4.00 15.19 -15.14
N GLY A 9 4.26 14.45 -16.23
CA GLY A 9 5.47 13.65 -16.40
C GLY A 9 5.38 12.24 -15.80
N VAL A 10 4.23 11.83 -15.25
CA VAL A 10 4.02 10.46 -14.78
C VAL A 10 3.70 9.57 -15.98
N MET A 11 4.75 8.91 -16.48
CA MET A 11 4.67 8.06 -17.67
C MET A 11 4.63 6.56 -17.35
N THR A 12 4.85 6.20 -16.09
CA THR A 12 4.85 4.81 -15.62
C THR A 12 3.45 4.21 -15.57
N PRO A 13 3.28 2.89 -15.77
CA PRO A 13 2.02 2.21 -15.53
C PRO A 13 1.59 2.31 -14.06
N LEU A 14 0.30 2.60 -13.87
CA LEU A 14 -0.34 2.63 -12.54
C LEU A 14 -1.59 1.74 -12.55
N LYS A 15 -1.86 1.09 -11.41
CA LYS A 15 -3.08 0.32 -11.15
C LYS A 15 -4.01 1.12 -10.22
N PRO A 16 -5.07 1.76 -10.75
CA PRO A 16 -5.98 2.55 -9.93
C PRO A 16 -7.05 1.69 -9.26
N THR A 17 -7.33 2.00 -8.00
CA THR A 17 -8.53 1.62 -7.25
C THR A 17 -9.39 2.87 -7.06
N LYS A 18 -10.70 2.75 -7.23
CA LYS A 18 -11.63 3.87 -7.17
C LYS A 18 -12.72 3.58 -6.14
N PHE A 19 -12.97 4.53 -5.28
CA PHE A 19 -14.03 4.49 -4.27
C PHE A 19 -15.00 5.62 -4.57
N TYR A 20 -16.29 5.28 -4.67
CA TYR A 20 -17.32 6.31 -4.65
C TYR A 20 -17.53 6.73 -3.19
N MET A 21 -17.43 8.02 -2.93
CA MET A 21 -17.57 8.61 -1.62
C MET A 21 -18.77 9.55 -1.66
N ASP A 22 -19.90 9.11 -1.09
CA ASP A 22 -21.00 10.03 -0.83
C ASP A 22 -20.68 10.93 0.37
N TYR A 23 -21.39 12.05 0.45
CA TYR A 23 -21.19 13.07 1.46
C TYR A 23 -21.35 12.53 2.90
N GLN A 24 -22.18 11.51 3.09
CA GLN A 24 -22.36 10.86 4.40
C GLN A 24 -21.14 10.02 4.77
N THR A 25 -20.55 9.33 3.80
CA THR A 25 -19.31 8.56 3.97
C THR A 25 -18.15 9.50 4.24
N MET A 26 -18.02 10.58 3.45
CA MET A 26 -16.99 11.61 3.67
C MET A 26 -17.10 12.25 5.07
N GLN A 27 -18.31 12.59 5.50
CA GLN A 27 -18.56 13.11 6.84
C GLN A 27 -18.07 12.14 7.93
N LYS A 28 -18.37 10.85 7.80
CA LYS A 28 -17.93 9.84 8.77
C LYS A 28 -16.42 9.69 8.83
N GLU A 29 -15.72 9.76 7.70
CA GLU A 29 -14.26 9.68 7.68
C GLU A 29 -13.62 10.94 8.30
N ASP A 30 -14.18 12.12 8.03
CA ASP A 30 -13.76 13.38 8.68
C ASP A 30 -13.94 13.31 10.20
N GLU A 31 -15.10 12.84 10.69
CA GLU A 31 -15.38 12.63 12.12
C GLU A 31 -14.42 11.62 12.78
N LYS A 32 -14.02 10.56 12.07
CA LYS A 32 -13.01 9.61 12.57
C LYS A 32 -11.63 10.24 12.73
N SER A 33 -11.24 11.11 11.79
CA SER A 33 -9.96 11.82 11.85
C SER A 33 -9.91 12.75 13.07
N ILE A 34 -10.99 13.50 13.32
CA ILE A 34 -11.16 14.37 14.51
C ILE A 34 -10.96 13.59 15.81
N ASN A 35 -11.56 12.40 15.90
CA ASN A 35 -11.46 11.57 17.10
C ASN A 35 -10.04 11.00 17.34
N LYS A 36 -9.15 11.03 16.34
CA LYS A 36 -7.76 10.57 16.45
C LYS A 36 -6.77 11.69 16.77
N ASN A 37 -7.09 12.94 16.44
CA ASN A 37 -6.21 14.09 16.66
C ASN A 37 -7.04 15.35 16.95
N GLU A 38 -6.91 15.93 18.15
CA GLU A 38 -7.68 17.12 18.56
C GLU A 38 -7.47 18.33 17.63
N ASP A 39 -6.30 18.47 17.01
CA ASP A 39 -6.00 19.56 16.06
C ASP A 39 -6.82 19.46 14.77
N SER A 40 -7.27 18.26 14.40
CA SER A 40 -8.07 18.06 13.17
C SER A 40 -9.54 18.50 13.31
N ALA A 41 -9.99 18.83 14.54
CA ALA A 41 -11.32 19.42 14.76
C ALA A 41 -11.46 20.82 14.15
N GLU A 42 -10.37 21.61 14.09
CA GLU A 42 -10.40 22.96 13.54
C GLU A 42 -10.43 22.98 12.00
N GLU A 43 -9.85 21.96 11.37
CA GLU A 43 -9.79 21.80 9.91
C GLU A 43 -11.02 21.06 9.32
N SER A 44 -11.83 20.44 10.19
CA SER A 44 -13.00 19.67 9.78
C SER A 44 -14.07 20.53 9.09
N LYS A 45 -14.68 19.93 8.06
CA LYS A 45 -15.77 20.55 7.33
C LYS A 45 -17.07 20.45 8.10
N LYS A 46 -17.64 21.62 8.44
CA LYS A 46 -18.85 21.72 9.27
C LYS A 46 -20.15 21.26 8.60
N VAL A 47 -20.22 21.30 7.26
CA VAL A 47 -21.45 20.97 6.52
C VAL A 47 -21.08 20.16 5.29
N TRP A 48 -21.59 18.93 5.25
CA TRP A 48 -21.49 18.01 4.12
C TRP A 48 -22.81 17.97 3.35
N SER A 49 -22.72 17.90 2.02
CA SER A 49 -23.89 17.92 1.14
C SER A 49 -23.66 17.07 -0.11
N GLU A 50 -24.72 16.79 -0.88
CA GLU A 50 -24.60 16.03 -2.14
C GLU A 50 -23.61 16.65 -3.15
N ALA A 51 -23.31 17.95 -3.04
CA ALA A 51 -22.28 18.59 -3.86
C ALA A 51 -20.87 18.03 -3.62
N ASP A 52 -20.65 17.38 -2.47
CA ASP A 52 -19.39 16.77 -2.04
C ASP A 52 -19.30 15.28 -2.42
N ASN A 53 -20.30 14.75 -3.11
CA ASN A 53 -20.22 13.39 -3.66
C ASN A 53 -19.11 13.35 -4.72
N GLY A 54 -18.24 12.36 -4.62
CA GLY A 54 -17.10 12.25 -5.52
C GLY A 54 -16.48 10.88 -5.57
N TYR A 55 -15.33 10.83 -6.24
CA TYR A 55 -14.48 9.66 -6.33
C TYR A 55 -13.15 9.92 -5.66
N TYR A 56 -12.81 9.03 -4.74
CA TYR A 56 -11.48 8.92 -4.19
C TYR A 56 -10.71 7.85 -4.96
N ILE A 57 -9.51 8.18 -5.43
CA ILE A 57 -8.70 7.33 -6.32
C ILE A 57 -7.34 7.12 -5.67
N LEU A 58 -6.98 5.85 -5.49
CA LEU A 58 -5.63 5.43 -5.11
C LEU A 58 -5.02 4.72 -6.31
N ALA A 59 -3.80 5.07 -6.72
CA ALA A 59 -3.10 4.33 -7.75
C ALA A 59 -1.68 3.97 -7.31
N VAL A 60 -1.33 2.71 -7.52
CA VAL A 60 -0.01 2.15 -7.23
C VAL A 60 0.75 1.92 -8.52
N GLN A 61 2.05 2.18 -8.51
CA GLN A 61 2.93 1.88 -9.63
C GLN A 61 2.99 0.38 -9.88
N CYS A 62 3.06 -0.02 -11.14
CA CYS A 62 3.16 -1.43 -11.51
C CYS A 62 4.14 -1.69 -12.64
N VAL A 63 4.72 -2.89 -12.62
CA VAL A 63 5.58 -3.45 -13.68
C VAL A 63 5.00 -4.81 -14.04
N ASP A 64 4.73 -5.04 -15.32
CA ASP A 64 4.10 -6.27 -15.83
C ASP A 64 2.80 -6.65 -15.10
N GLY A 65 2.03 -5.65 -14.67
CA GLY A 65 0.78 -5.82 -13.93
C GLY A 65 0.95 -6.10 -12.44
N ASN A 66 2.19 -6.27 -11.94
CA ASN A 66 2.50 -6.48 -10.53
C ASN A 66 2.83 -5.16 -9.84
N THR A 67 2.37 -5.00 -8.60
CA THR A 67 2.59 -3.79 -7.81
C THR A 67 4.07 -3.58 -7.54
N VAL A 68 4.52 -2.32 -7.57
CA VAL A 68 5.84 -1.90 -7.09
C VAL A 68 5.64 -1.17 -5.77
N PHE A 69 6.24 -1.70 -4.70
CA PHE A 69 6.26 -1.05 -3.40
C PHE A 69 7.56 -0.28 -3.22
N ALA A 70 7.44 1.04 -2.99
CA ALA A 70 8.57 1.89 -2.65
C ALA A 70 8.99 1.67 -1.19
N ASN A 71 10.29 1.60 -0.95
CA ASN A 71 10.91 1.24 0.33
C ASN A 71 11.05 2.43 1.28
N THR A 72 9.94 3.07 1.63
CA THR A 72 9.93 4.04 2.71
C THR A 72 8.59 4.01 3.41
N TYR A 73 8.61 3.61 4.68
CA TYR A 73 7.49 3.69 5.62
C TYR A 73 6.25 2.87 5.25
N PHE A 74 6.16 1.66 5.81
CA PHE A 74 4.87 1.03 6.08
C PHE A 74 4.46 1.46 7.48
N GLY A 75 3.56 2.43 7.60
CA GLY A 75 3.00 2.81 8.89
C GLY A 75 2.36 1.60 9.57
N ASN A 76 2.56 1.47 10.89
CA ASN A 76 1.87 0.46 11.68
C ASN A 76 0.38 0.81 11.77
N GLY A 77 -0.44 0.33 10.83
CA GLY A 77 -1.89 0.57 10.87
C GLY A 77 -2.70 -0.17 9.81
N ILE A 78 -3.97 -0.39 10.12
CA ILE A 78 -5.00 -0.99 9.24
C ILE A 78 -5.37 -0.03 8.07
N GLU A 79 -4.80 1.18 8.00
CA GLU A 79 -5.06 2.24 6.99
C GLU A 79 -4.02 2.32 5.85
N GLY A 80 -2.99 1.46 5.84
CA GLY A 80 -1.78 1.56 5.00
C GLY A 80 -1.92 1.38 3.47
N LYS A 81 -3.13 1.40 2.88
CA LYS A 81 -3.29 1.45 1.41
C LYS A 81 -2.99 2.84 0.85
N GLU A 82 -3.22 3.89 1.64
CA GLU A 82 -2.87 5.26 1.25
C GLU A 82 -1.36 5.48 1.34
N ASP A 83 -0.71 4.98 2.40
CA ASP A 83 0.74 5.04 2.59
C ASP A 83 1.55 4.36 1.48
N THR A 84 0.92 3.42 0.78
CA THR A 84 1.50 2.67 -0.34
C THR A 84 1.08 3.19 -1.71
N ALA A 85 0.14 4.14 -1.78
CA ALA A 85 -0.31 4.72 -3.02
C ALA A 85 0.73 5.72 -3.56
N ASN A 86 1.01 5.64 -4.86
CA ASN A 86 1.86 6.62 -5.54
C ASN A 86 1.08 7.83 -6.03
N VAL A 87 -0.23 7.65 -6.23
CA VAL A 87 -1.14 8.72 -6.59
C VAL A 87 -2.38 8.59 -5.73
N LEU A 88 -2.75 9.71 -5.12
CA LEU A 88 -3.96 9.87 -4.34
C LEU A 88 -4.71 11.07 -4.91
N ALA A 89 -6.01 10.91 -5.15
CA ALA A 89 -6.80 12.00 -5.69
C ALA A 89 -8.26 11.95 -5.26
N TYR A 90 -8.83 13.12 -5.07
CA TYR A 90 -10.26 13.31 -4.88
C TYR A 90 -10.82 14.14 -6.04
N ILE A 91 -11.90 13.62 -6.65
CA ILE A 91 -12.58 14.22 -7.80
C ILE A 91 -14.06 14.34 -7.47
N ASP A 92 -14.63 15.53 -7.59
CA ASP A 92 -16.06 15.77 -7.49
C ASP A 92 -16.64 16.28 -8.83
N LYS A 93 -17.84 16.84 -8.79
CA LYS A 93 -18.53 17.42 -9.96
C LYS A 93 -17.76 18.59 -10.61
N ASP A 94 -16.92 19.30 -9.86
CA ASP A 94 -16.18 20.47 -10.32
C ASP A 94 -14.76 20.10 -10.80
N GLY A 95 -14.35 18.83 -10.61
CA GLY A 95 -13.11 18.27 -11.14
C GLY A 95 -12.18 17.75 -10.05
N ILE A 96 -10.87 17.83 -10.29
CA ILE A 96 -9.87 17.40 -9.31
C ILE A 96 -9.79 18.46 -8.21
N GLN A 97 -10.20 18.08 -7.00
CA GLN A 97 -10.09 18.94 -5.82
C GLN A 97 -8.77 18.72 -5.09
N MET A 98 -8.23 17.50 -5.18
CA MET A 98 -6.97 17.14 -4.56
C MET A 98 -6.25 16.10 -5.43
N LEU A 99 -4.94 16.27 -5.56
CA LEU A 99 -4.04 15.36 -6.26
C LEU A 99 -2.69 15.39 -5.55
N GLU A 100 -2.30 14.24 -5.04
CA GLU A 100 -0.98 13.97 -4.50
C GLU A 100 -0.29 12.91 -5.36
N ILE A 101 0.99 13.15 -5.65
CA ILE A 101 1.84 12.23 -6.41
C ILE A 101 3.15 12.10 -5.65
N THR A 102 3.45 10.88 -5.20
CA THR A 102 4.64 10.62 -4.39
C THR A 102 5.32 9.32 -4.81
N ARG A 103 6.64 9.25 -4.59
CA ARG A 103 7.45 8.02 -4.67
C ARG A 103 7.33 7.26 -6.00
N ILE A 104 7.09 7.97 -7.11
CA ILE A 104 7.06 7.38 -8.45
C ILE A 104 8.49 7.21 -8.97
N ILE A 105 8.80 6.00 -9.42
CA ILE A 105 10.01 5.73 -10.21
C ILE A 105 9.68 6.08 -11.65
N ASP A 106 10.31 7.13 -12.17
CA ASP A 106 10.05 7.67 -13.51
C ASP A 106 10.60 6.76 -14.61
N GLN A 107 11.75 6.13 -14.37
CA GLN A 107 12.48 5.32 -15.33
C GLN A 107 12.68 3.90 -14.78
N ILE A 108 11.98 2.95 -15.39
CA ILE A 108 12.16 1.53 -15.14
C ILE A 108 12.77 0.90 -16.39
N SER A 109 13.90 0.24 -16.23
CA SER A 109 14.58 -0.49 -17.29
C SER A 109 14.92 -1.90 -16.84
N GLU A 110 14.77 -2.86 -17.76
CA GLU A 110 15.26 -4.21 -17.53
C GLU A 110 16.79 -4.24 -17.50
N THR A 111 17.35 -4.90 -16.49
CA THR A 111 18.80 -5.10 -16.37
C THR A 111 19.27 -6.37 -17.08
N GLY A 112 18.34 -7.19 -17.57
CA GLY A 112 18.61 -8.55 -18.06
C GLY A 112 18.88 -9.57 -16.94
N LYS A 113 18.78 -9.18 -15.66
CA LYS A 113 18.90 -10.11 -14.54
C LYS A 113 17.74 -11.12 -14.57
N VAL A 114 18.09 -12.41 -14.57
CA VAL A 114 17.14 -13.52 -14.39
C VAL A 114 17.15 -13.91 -12.92
N TRP A 115 15.98 -13.95 -12.30
CA TRP A 115 15.82 -14.34 -10.90
C TRP A 115 15.44 -15.82 -10.80
N GLU A 116 16.16 -16.58 -9.98
CA GLU A 116 15.84 -17.99 -9.70
C GLU A 116 14.87 -18.07 -8.52
N MET A 117 13.60 -17.77 -8.79
CA MET A 117 12.58 -17.74 -7.74
C MET A 117 12.25 -19.12 -7.20
N LEU A 118 11.99 -19.19 -5.89
CA LEU A 118 11.39 -20.36 -5.27
C LEU A 118 9.96 -20.58 -5.79
N SER A 119 9.51 -21.84 -5.77
CA SER A 119 8.11 -22.15 -6.02
C SER A 119 7.23 -21.56 -4.94
N LEU A 120 5.97 -21.24 -5.29
CA LEU A 120 4.97 -20.75 -4.33
C LEU A 120 4.82 -21.69 -3.12
N GLU A 121 4.90 -23.01 -3.33
CA GLU A 121 4.86 -24.01 -2.26
C GLU A 121 5.98 -23.80 -1.23
N LYS A 122 7.23 -23.62 -1.70
CA LYS A 122 8.37 -23.37 -0.83
C LYS A 122 8.24 -22.05 -0.06
N ILE A 123 7.70 -21.01 -0.71
CA ILE A 123 7.42 -19.73 -0.06
C ILE A 123 6.36 -19.90 1.04
N VAL A 124 5.25 -20.60 0.75
CA VAL A 124 4.19 -20.88 1.72
C VAL A 124 4.73 -21.68 2.92
N ASP A 125 5.60 -22.65 2.68
CA ASP A 125 6.25 -23.41 3.75
C ASP A 125 7.17 -22.54 4.60
N ALA A 126 7.91 -21.61 3.99
CA ALA A 126 8.72 -20.63 4.73
C ALA A 126 7.87 -19.74 5.65
N VAL A 127 6.73 -19.23 5.13
CA VAL A 127 5.76 -18.44 5.92
C VAL A 127 5.19 -19.25 7.08
N LYS A 128 4.75 -20.49 6.83
CA LYS A 128 4.22 -21.38 7.88
C LYS A 128 5.26 -21.68 8.96
N LYS A 129 6.50 -21.97 8.55
CA LYS A 129 7.62 -22.23 9.48
C LYS A 129 7.85 -21.02 10.38
N LYS A 130 7.76 -19.81 9.82
CA LYS A 130 7.91 -18.58 10.59
C LYS A 130 6.79 -18.41 11.62
N PHE A 131 5.54 -18.59 11.25
CA PHE A 131 4.43 -18.54 12.20
C PHE A 131 4.56 -19.59 13.30
N ALA A 132 5.06 -20.79 12.98
CA ALA A 132 5.32 -21.84 13.97
C ALA A 132 6.47 -21.52 14.94
N MET A 133 7.41 -20.64 14.56
CA MET A 133 8.50 -20.19 15.44
C MET A 133 8.07 -19.13 16.45
N VAL A 134 6.95 -18.43 16.19
CA VAL A 134 6.40 -17.48 17.15
C VAL A 134 5.62 -18.27 18.21
N ILE A 135 6.08 -18.23 19.45
CA ILE A 135 5.32 -18.77 20.60
C ILE A 135 4.18 -17.80 20.89
N THR A 136 3.12 -17.89 20.10
CA THR A 136 1.88 -17.13 20.28
C THR A 136 0.70 -18.08 20.27
N GLU A 137 -0.32 -17.74 21.05
CA GLU A 137 -1.61 -18.42 21.02
C GLU A 137 -2.61 -17.71 20.12
N ALA A 138 -2.16 -16.66 19.42
CA ALA A 138 -2.96 -15.93 18.47
C ALA A 138 -3.26 -16.76 17.22
N LYS A 139 -4.48 -16.64 16.70
CA LYS A 139 -4.85 -17.18 15.39
C LYS A 139 -4.33 -16.24 14.30
N ILE A 140 -3.66 -16.80 13.29
CA ILE A 140 -3.25 -16.09 12.09
C ILE A 140 -4.25 -16.36 10.97
N GLU A 141 -4.74 -15.31 10.32
CA GLU A 141 -5.60 -15.38 9.15
C GLU A 141 -5.00 -14.56 8.01
N VAL A 142 -4.53 -15.23 6.96
CA VAL A 142 -3.96 -14.56 5.77
C VAL A 142 -5.10 -13.99 4.93
N GLU A 143 -5.07 -12.69 4.71
CA GLU A 143 -6.09 -11.97 3.92
C GLU A 143 -5.63 -11.76 2.48
N GLU A 144 -4.33 -11.56 2.27
CA GLU A 144 -3.75 -11.32 0.95
C GLU A 144 -2.37 -11.96 0.85
N PHE A 145 -2.11 -12.61 -0.29
CA PHE A 145 -0.82 -13.17 -0.63
C PHE A 145 -0.52 -12.87 -2.11
N GLN A 146 0.30 -11.85 -2.37
CA GLN A 146 0.47 -11.29 -3.71
C GLN A 146 1.95 -11.23 -4.12
N PHE A 147 2.26 -11.66 -5.34
CA PHE A 147 3.55 -11.38 -5.96
C PHE A 147 3.66 -9.90 -6.32
N SER A 148 4.79 -9.29 -5.96
CA SER A 148 5.05 -7.87 -6.19
C SER A 148 6.53 -7.61 -6.37
N TYR A 149 6.88 -6.39 -6.74
CA TYR A 149 8.24 -5.89 -6.70
C TYR A 149 8.41 -4.95 -5.52
N MET A 150 9.59 -4.94 -4.94
CA MET A 150 9.99 -3.97 -3.93
C MET A 150 11.26 -3.25 -4.38
N THR A 151 11.37 -1.97 -4.05
CA THR A 151 12.60 -1.21 -4.32
C THR A 151 13.67 -1.50 -3.28
N GLU A 152 14.87 -1.82 -3.72
CA GLU A 152 16.08 -1.87 -2.90
C GLU A 152 17.02 -0.76 -3.34
N ALA A 153 17.41 0.14 -2.43
CA ALA A 153 18.26 1.27 -2.78
C ALA A 153 19.66 0.78 -3.16
N ILE A 154 20.10 1.14 -4.36
CA ILE A 154 21.50 0.98 -4.80
C ILE A 154 22.27 2.28 -4.50
N SER A 155 21.58 3.42 -4.65
CA SER A 155 22.04 4.76 -4.25
C SER A 155 20.82 5.65 -3.94
N ASP A 156 21.06 6.92 -3.56
CA ASP A 156 20.01 7.89 -3.23
C ASP A 156 18.96 8.11 -4.34
N THR A 157 19.29 7.77 -5.60
CA THR A 157 18.43 8.02 -6.76
C THR A 157 18.23 6.79 -7.64
N THR A 158 18.82 5.66 -7.28
CA THR A 158 18.78 4.43 -8.10
C THR A 158 18.37 3.25 -7.23
N TYR A 159 17.40 2.50 -7.72
CA TYR A 159 16.82 1.36 -7.00
C TYR A 159 16.84 0.11 -7.89
N CYS A 160 17.09 -1.03 -7.27
CA CYS A 160 16.82 -2.34 -7.85
C CYS A 160 15.36 -2.70 -7.54
N LEU A 161 14.63 -3.26 -8.51
CA LEU A 161 13.35 -3.89 -8.22
C LEU A 161 13.59 -5.38 -7.94
N ILE A 162 13.37 -5.78 -6.69
CA ILE A 162 13.53 -7.17 -6.26
C ILE A 162 12.17 -7.86 -6.20
N PRO A 163 12.04 -9.12 -6.67
CA PRO A 163 10.79 -9.86 -6.61
C PRO A 163 10.50 -10.32 -5.18
N VAL A 164 9.28 -10.09 -4.72
CA VAL A 164 8.84 -10.42 -3.37
C VAL A 164 7.42 -10.97 -3.36
N TRP A 165 7.09 -11.65 -2.27
CA TRP A 165 5.72 -12.00 -1.90
C TRP A 165 5.28 -11.14 -0.73
N PHE A 166 4.17 -10.44 -0.91
CA PHE A 166 3.53 -9.63 0.10
C PHE A 166 2.42 -10.42 0.77
N CYS A 167 2.47 -10.50 2.09
CA CYS A 167 1.51 -11.24 2.90
C CYS A 167 0.86 -10.30 3.91
N ASN A 168 -0.40 -9.91 3.67
CA ASN A 168 -1.20 -9.24 4.68
C ASN A 168 -1.99 -10.29 5.46
N TYR A 169 -1.92 -10.21 6.79
CA TYR A 169 -2.59 -11.15 7.65
C TYR A 169 -3.09 -10.48 8.92
N LYS A 170 -4.17 -11.02 9.46
CA LYS A 170 -4.74 -10.63 10.73
C LYS A 170 -4.20 -11.56 11.82
N GLN A 171 -3.60 -10.96 12.85
CA GLN A 171 -3.29 -11.67 14.09
C GLN A 171 -4.42 -11.42 15.08
N ILE A 172 -5.09 -12.50 15.50
CA ILE A 172 -6.25 -12.47 16.40
C ILE A 172 -5.82 -13.07 17.74
N GLU A 173 -5.76 -12.24 18.76
CA GLU A 173 -5.38 -12.62 20.12
C GLU A 173 -6.50 -13.43 20.80
N LYS A 174 -6.16 -14.09 21.91
CA LYS A 174 -7.11 -14.93 22.66
C LYS A 174 -8.32 -14.18 23.20
N ASP A 175 -8.19 -12.90 23.52
CA ASP A 175 -9.27 -12.05 23.99
C ASP A 175 -10.21 -11.58 22.87
N GLY A 176 -9.93 -11.99 21.62
CA GLY A 176 -10.70 -11.61 20.43
C GLY A 176 -10.26 -10.29 19.82
N SER A 177 -9.33 -9.57 20.43
CA SER A 177 -8.70 -8.41 19.82
C SER A 177 -7.87 -8.84 18.61
N SER A 178 -7.69 -7.94 17.64
CA SER A 178 -6.95 -8.27 16.43
C SER A 178 -6.20 -7.08 15.88
N ARG A 179 -5.05 -7.36 15.27
CA ARG A 179 -4.23 -6.38 14.57
C ARG A 179 -3.92 -6.86 13.15
N MET A 180 -3.91 -5.94 12.18
CA MET A 180 -3.33 -6.24 10.88
C MET A 180 -1.82 -6.23 10.97
N CYS A 181 -1.22 -7.19 10.30
CA CYS A 181 0.20 -7.38 10.19
C CYS A 181 0.53 -7.59 8.72
N GLN A 182 1.80 -7.38 8.41
CA GLN A 182 2.33 -7.52 7.08
C GLN A 182 3.68 -8.21 7.16
N MET A 183 3.93 -9.07 6.18
CA MET A 183 5.20 -9.76 5.99
C MET A 183 5.57 -9.68 4.52
N ILE A 184 6.84 -9.38 4.26
CA ILE A 184 7.40 -9.34 2.92
C ILE A 184 8.43 -10.47 2.84
N ILE A 185 8.27 -11.37 1.87
CA ILE A 185 9.15 -12.52 1.68
C ILE A 185 9.93 -12.34 0.37
N ASN A 186 11.25 -12.43 0.42
CA ASN A 186 12.08 -12.43 -0.79
C ASN A 186 11.74 -13.67 -1.64
N ALA A 187 11.42 -13.47 -2.92
CA ALA A 187 10.97 -14.56 -3.78
C ALA A 187 12.09 -15.54 -4.20
N GLU A 188 13.36 -15.13 -4.10
CA GLU A 188 14.54 -15.95 -4.42
C GLU A 188 15.02 -16.76 -3.20
N THR A 189 14.99 -16.17 -2.00
CA THR A 189 15.52 -16.83 -0.79
C THR A 189 14.45 -17.45 0.10
N GLY A 190 13.21 -16.97 0.03
CA GLY A 190 12.14 -17.35 0.95
C GLY A 190 12.29 -16.76 2.36
N GLU A 191 13.26 -15.87 2.56
CA GLU A 191 13.48 -15.18 3.83
C GLU A 191 12.57 -13.96 3.94
N GLU A 192 12.15 -13.62 5.17
CA GLU A 192 11.45 -12.36 5.39
C GLU A 192 12.44 -11.20 5.19
N VAL A 193 12.00 -10.19 4.45
CA VAL A 193 12.73 -8.94 4.31
C VAL A 193 12.46 -8.09 5.56
N LEU A 194 13.45 -8.01 6.44
CA LEU A 194 13.41 -7.22 7.66
C LEU A 194 13.94 -5.80 7.38
N TYR A 195 13.26 -4.79 7.92
CA TYR A 195 13.71 -3.40 7.83
C TYR A 195 14.08 -2.88 9.21
N GLU A 196 15.25 -2.27 9.32
CA GLU A 196 15.58 -1.39 10.43
C GLU A 196 14.86 -0.06 10.20
N LEU A 197 13.99 0.32 11.14
CA LEU A 197 13.41 1.66 11.20
C LEU A 197 14.54 2.61 11.60
N TYR A 198 15.07 3.37 10.64
CA TYR A 198 15.97 4.51 10.91
C TYR A 198 15.15 5.78 11.17
#